data_AF-E6LXH6-F1
#
_entry.id   AF-E6LXH6-F1
#
_cell.length_a   1.000
_cell.length_b   1.000
_cell.length_c   1.000
_cell.angle_alpha   90.00
_cell.angle_beta   90.00
_cell.angle_gamma   90.00
#
_symmetry.space_group_name_H-M   'P 1'
#
loop_
_entity.id
_entity.type
_entity.pdbx_description
1 polymer ?
#
loop_
_entity_poly.entity_id
_entity_poly.type
_entity_poly.pdbx_seq_one_letter_code
_entity_poly.pdbx_strand_id
1 'polypeptide(L)'
;MGDDILGLKSVLIKLNHQWHLARYAYPLATFFSRLLSPDKQIQARIAILGMALIEGKKPCLSLAKRLTARALELADLRYQSGELLAASRLLTSALQLYYHSKLVGALDSPLLADPNYSALIRQSRFYQEIFETAVHPPTSANNPTNRGKTGENIMAGKEDLTNSRPLKILALSRYHYNFYFSLEQFAYLREQGHTVTLLAMENLPGYERMLSIEEAVQRGVRLAQGQTNPIPEQLRDAVNEADLIWVEWGNETAVLVSQWEVKKPVLVHLHRYESESSWLHLLNPRGISGIFFVSDWVKQVTLSQRPSLAGVPTQVIPIGINPYLYSTAKTAAATRTIAQVGWKVEIKDTYWTINLVKRLRETDPTWRLLLVGPEPDSRDAWARPLYKLISANSGWITVTGNREDLADYFKNIGWVVSSSRLESFHRSVVEGSAAGCVPVVRDWPEVARYGGARGIYPEDWVVANQEEAVARIIETSNSGIPDETARALVLENFNFNLANVRTQRLLQETVARWGASLNHNMPNTAGNSATDES
;
A
#
# COMPACT_ATOMS: atom_id res chain seq x y z
N MET A 1 -26.99 -35.48 -10.49
CA MET A 1 -25.76 -35.88 -9.78
C MET A 1 -25.27 -34.69 -9.02
N GLY A 2 -25.32 -34.80 -7.69
CA GLY A 2 -25.33 -33.69 -6.76
C GLY A 2 -24.05 -32.86 -6.74
N ASP A 3 -24.31 -31.59 -6.41
CA ASP A 3 -23.44 -30.64 -5.75
C ASP A 3 -22.32 -31.29 -4.93
N ASP A 4 -21.06 -31.11 -5.35
CA ASP A 4 -20.09 -30.67 -4.37
C ASP A 4 -18.86 -29.97 -4.97
N ILE A 5 -18.91 -28.64 -5.01
CA ILE A 5 -17.72 -27.80 -5.22
C ILE A 5 -16.78 -27.95 -4.01
N LEU A 6 -17.29 -28.26 -2.81
CA LEU A 6 -16.43 -28.65 -1.68
C LEU A 6 -15.80 -30.01 -1.90
N GLY A 7 -16.43 -30.92 -2.65
CA GLY A 7 -15.85 -32.18 -3.10
C GLY A 7 -14.65 -31.95 -4.03
N LEU A 8 -14.77 -31.09 -5.04
CA LEU A 8 -13.64 -30.80 -5.94
C LEU A 8 -12.53 -30.00 -5.22
N LYS A 9 -12.88 -29.02 -4.38
CA LYS A 9 -11.91 -28.29 -3.55
C LYS A 9 -11.23 -29.22 -2.54
N SER A 10 -11.96 -30.09 -1.85
CA SER A 10 -11.41 -31.03 -0.87
C SER A 10 -10.59 -32.13 -1.53
N VAL A 11 -10.96 -32.57 -2.74
CA VAL A 11 -10.15 -33.48 -3.56
C VAL A 11 -8.88 -32.77 -4.01
N LEU A 12 -8.96 -31.53 -4.49
CA LEU A 12 -7.77 -30.75 -4.89
C LEU A 12 -6.88 -30.37 -3.70
N ILE A 13 -7.45 -30.10 -2.52
CA ILE A 13 -6.73 -29.83 -1.25
C ILE A 13 -6.13 -31.13 -0.68
N LYS A 14 -6.83 -32.27 -0.73
CA LYS A 14 -6.27 -33.58 -0.34
C LYS A 14 -5.17 -34.04 -1.30
N LEU A 15 -5.31 -33.76 -2.59
CA LEU A 15 -4.27 -33.99 -3.60
C LEU A 15 -3.10 -33.00 -3.48
N ASN A 16 -3.30 -31.84 -2.87
CA ASN A 16 -2.25 -30.85 -2.57
C ASN A 16 -1.18 -31.40 -1.61
N HIS A 17 -1.51 -32.44 -0.81
CA HIS A 17 -0.54 -33.14 0.02
C HIS A 17 0.19 -34.29 -0.71
N GLN A 18 -0.19 -34.61 -1.95
CA GLN A 18 0.43 -35.66 -2.78
C GLN A 18 0.85 -35.12 -4.15
N TRP A 19 1.98 -34.39 -4.12
CA TRP A 19 2.60 -33.58 -5.18
C TRP A 19 2.80 -34.25 -6.56
N HIS A 20 2.78 -35.57 -6.66
CA HIS A 20 2.97 -36.32 -7.91
C HIS A 20 1.67 -36.48 -8.72
N LEU A 21 0.49 -36.26 -8.12
CA LEU A 21 -0.81 -36.40 -8.79
C LEU A 21 -1.30 -35.09 -9.44
N ALA A 22 -0.78 -33.92 -9.03
CA ALA A 22 -1.16 -32.62 -9.58
C ALA A 22 -0.94 -32.50 -11.11
N ARG A 23 0.09 -33.16 -11.66
CA ARG A 23 0.36 -33.17 -13.12
C ARG A 23 -0.70 -33.92 -13.92
N TYR A 24 -1.41 -34.87 -13.31
CA TYR A 24 -2.51 -35.63 -13.92
C TYR A 24 -3.87 -34.99 -13.64
N ALA A 25 -4.01 -34.29 -12.51
CA ALA A 25 -5.22 -33.54 -12.17
C ALA A 25 -5.50 -32.40 -13.15
N TYR A 26 -4.46 -31.74 -13.69
CA TYR A 26 -4.61 -30.56 -14.55
C TYR A 26 -5.25 -30.87 -15.93
N PRO A 27 -4.82 -31.90 -16.69
CA PRO A 27 -5.51 -32.31 -17.92
C PRO A 27 -6.92 -32.84 -17.67
N LEU A 28 -7.12 -33.63 -16.60
CA LEU A 28 -8.42 -34.17 -16.22
C LEU A 28 -9.41 -33.08 -15.80
N ALA A 29 -8.99 -32.12 -14.98
CA ALA A 29 -9.82 -30.97 -14.59
C ALA A 29 -10.17 -30.09 -15.80
N THR A 30 -9.22 -29.89 -16.73
CA THR A 30 -9.48 -29.17 -17.99
C THR A 30 -10.50 -29.91 -18.85
N PHE A 31 -10.41 -31.23 -18.96
CA PHE A 31 -11.36 -32.05 -19.70
C PHE A 31 -12.76 -32.03 -19.08
N PHE A 32 -12.88 -32.31 -17.78
CA PHE A 32 -14.17 -32.30 -17.07
C PHE A 32 -14.81 -30.91 -16.99
N SER A 33 -14.01 -29.83 -17.01
CA SER A 33 -14.56 -28.47 -17.01
C SER A 33 -15.52 -28.24 -18.18
N ARG A 34 -15.29 -28.86 -19.35
CA ARG A 34 -16.13 -28.71 -20.55
C ARG A 34 -17.59 -29.17 -20.37
N LEU A 35 -17.87 -29.96 -19.34
CA LEU A 35 -19.21 -30.43 -18.99
C LEU A 35 -19.94 -29.51 -17.99
N LEU A 36 -19.27 -28.45 -17.50
CA LEU A 36 -19.82 -27.50 -16.53
C LEU A 36 -20.57 -26.36 -17.25
N SER A 37 -21.40 -25.62 -16.51
CA SER A 37 -21.98 -24.36 -17.01
C SER A 37 -20.88 -23.35 -17.39
N PRO A 38 -21.15 -22.37 -18.28
CA PRO A 38 -20.15 -21.36 -18.68
C PRO A 38 -19.46 -20.66 -17.50
N ASP A 39 -20.22 -20.34 -16.46
CA ASP A 39 -19.74 -19.72 -15.22
C ASP A 39 -18.74 -20.63 -14.49
N LYS A 40 -19.11 -21.90 -14.29
CA LYS A 40 -18.25 -22.88 -13.62
C LYS A 40 -17.02 -23.22 -14.47
N GLN A 41 -17.14 -23.22 -15.80
CA GLN A 41 -16.01 -23.38 -16.73
C GLN A 41 -14.97 -22.27 -16.55
N ILE A 42 -15.40 -21.00 -16.55
CA ILE A 42 -14.46 -19.88 -16.43
C ILE A 42 -13.80 -19.86 -15.06
N GLN A 43 -14.56 -20.12 -13.99
CA GLN A 43 -14.04 -20.19 -12.62
C GLN A 43 -13.01 -21.31 -12.45
N ALA A 44 -13.27 -22.49 -13.01
CA ALA A 44 -12.31 -23.60 -12.99
C ALA A 44 -11.00 -23.20 -13.69
N ARG A 45 -11.07 -22.59 -14.88
CA ARG A 45 -9.89 -22.14 -15.63
C ARG A 45 -9.11 -21.06 -14.89
N ILE A 46 -9.80 -20.14 -14.22
CA ILE A 46 -9.20 -19.11 -13.37
C ILE A 46 -8.45 -19.76 -12.21
N ALA A 47 -9.09 -20.67 -11.47
CA ALA A 47 -8.47 -21.35 -10.33
C ALA A 47 -7.23 -22.15 -10.74
N ILE A 48 -7.33 -22.86 -11.86
CA ILE A 48 -6.24 -23.62 -12.49
C ILE A 48 -5.04 -22.71 -12.81
N LEU A 49 -5.28 -21.54 -13.41
CA LEU A 49 -4.21 -20.57 -13.69
C LEU A 49 -3.65 -19.94 -12.42
N GLY A 50 -4.48 -19.63 -11.43
CA GLY A 50 -4.06 -19.13 -10.12
C GLY A 50 -3.09 -20.09 -9.42
N MET A 51 -3.39 -21.39 -9.43
CA MET A 51 -2.49 -22.43 -8.89
C MET A 51 -1.16 -22.47 -9.65
N ALA A 52 -1.19 -22.39 -10.99
CA ALA A 52 0.03 -22.33 -11.79
C ALA A 52 0.90 -21.11 -11.44
N LEU A 53 0.29 -19.95 -11.15
CA LEU A 53 1.00 -18.75 -10.71
C LEU A 53 1.63 -18.94 -9.32
N ILE A 54 0.93 -19.59 -8.38
CA ILE A 54 1.46 -19.93 -7.06
C ILE A 54 2.67 -20.85 -7.17
N GLU A 55 2.65 -21.81 -8.11
CA GLU A 55 3.76 -22.71 -8.42
C GLU A 55 4.96 -22.03 -9.12
N GLY A 56 4.89 -20.71 -9.37
CA GLY A 56 5.97 -19.96 -10.01
C GLY A 56 6.11 -20.22 -11.51
N LYS A 57 5.08 -20.78 -12.18
CA LYS A 57 5.08 -20.90 -13.64
C LYS A 57 5.01 -19.50 -14.25
N LYS A 58 5.80 -19.27 -15.32
CA LYS A 58 5.91 -17.96 -15.96
C LYS A 58 4.51 -17.40 -16.30
N PRO A 59 4.22 -16.14 -15.94
CA PRO A 59 2.91 -15.55 -16.10
C PRO A 59 2.54 -15.38 -17.57
N CYS A 60 1.43 -15.96 -18.00
CA CYS A 60 0.82 -15.61 -19.29
C CYS A 60 -0.20 -14.50 -19.07
N LEU A 61 0.27 -13.25 -18.98
CA LEU A 61 -0.60 -12.07 -18.77
C LEU A 61 -1.74 -12.00 -19.80
N SER A 62 -1.48 -12.38 -21.05
CA SER A 62 -2.50 -12.40 -22.11
C SER A 62 -3.61 -13.44 -21.83
N LEU A 63 -3.27 -14.60 -21.27
CA LEU A 63 -4.26 -15.58 -20.83
C LEU A 63 -5.03 -15.06 -19.61
N ALA A 64 -4.35 -14.46 -18.64
CA ALA A 64 -5.01 -13.87 -17.46
C ALA A 64 -6.01 -12.78 -17.86
N LYS A 65 -5.61 -11.87 -18.76
CA LYS A 65 -6.49 -10.83 -19.36
C LYS A 65 -7.71 -11.45 -20.04
N ARG A 66 -7.53 -12.45 -20.90
CA ARG A 66 -8.65 -13.12 -21.60
C ARG A 66 -9.62 -13.82 -20.64
N LEU A 67 -9.12 -14.53 -19.63
CA LEU A 67 -9.98 -15.21 -18.65
C LEU A 67 -10.72 -14.20 -17.78
N THR A 68 -10.05 -13.12 -17.36
CA THR A 68 -10.66 -12.02 -16.61
C THR A 68 -11.76 -11.36 -17.43
N ALA A 69 -11.49 -10.98 -18.68
CA ALA A 69 -12.48 -10.39 -19.58
C ALA A 69 -13.73 -11.27 -19.71
N ARG A 70 -13.53 -12.57 -19.94
CA ARG A 70 -14.64 -13.52 -20.07
C ARG A 70 -15.45 -13.67 -18.78
N ALA A 71 -14.80 -13.63 -17.61
CA ALA A 71 -15.50 -13.68 -16.33
C ALA A 71 -16.34 -12.42 -16.09
N LEU A 72 -15.83 -11.24 -16.48
CA LEU A 72 -16.57 -9.98 -16.38
C LEU A 72 -17.77 -9.92 -17.33
N GLU A 73 -17.62 -10.37 -18.58
CA GLU A 73 -18.75 -10.49 -19.52
C GLU A 73 -19.87 -11.36 -18.96
N LEU A 74 -19.52 -12.51 -18.38
CA LEU A 74 -20.50 -13.39 -17.73
C LEU A 74 -21.09 -12.75 -16.47
N ALA A 75 -20.29 -12.00 -15.70
CA ALA A 75 -20.80 -11.27 -14.53
C ALA A 75 -21.85 -10.23 -14.93
N ASP A 76 -21.60 -9.48 -16.01
CA ASP A 76 -22.53 -8.49 -16.55
C ASP A 76 -23.82 -9.14 -17.06
N LEU A 77 -23.73 -10.30 -17.74
CA LEU A 77 -24.90 -11.06 -18.17
C LEU A 77 -25.73 -11.55 -16.99
N ARG A 78 -25.09 -12.11 -15.95
CA ARG A 78 -25.79 -12.56 -14.73
C ARG A 78 -26.44 -11.40 -14.00
N TYR A 79 -25.77 -10.27 -13.92
CA TYR A 79 -26.32 -9.05 -13.34
C TYR A 79 -27.57 -8.58 -14.11
N GLN A 80 -27.54 -8.57 -15.44
CA GLN A 80 -28.70 -8.22 -16.27
C GLN A 80 -29.87 -9.18 -16.08
N SER A 81 -29.61 -10.46 -15.79
CA SER A 81 -30.63 -11.46 -15.47
C SER A 81 -31.10 -11.45 -14.00
N GLY A 82 -30.59 -10.53 -13.16
CA GLY A 82 -30.93 -10.45 -11.74
C GLY A 82 -30.24 -11.51 -10.86
N GLU A 83 -29.29 -12.29 -11.41
CA GLU A 83 -28.56 -13.36 -10.72
C GLU A 83 -27.37 -12.80 -9.94
N LEU A 84 -27.62 -11.93 -8.96
CA LEU A 84 -26.59 -11.14 -8.26
C LEU A 84 -25.50 -11.98 -7.58
N LEU A 85 -25.85 -13.13 -7.01
CA LEU A 85 -24.86 -14.02 -6.39
C LEU A 85 -23.90 -14.63 -7.42
N ALA A 86 -24.41 -15.02 -8.59
CA ALA A 86 -23.59 -15.54 -9.67
C ALA A 86 -22.68 -14.45 -10.23
N ALA A 87 -23.22 -13.24 -10.46
CA ALA A 87 -22.44 -12.08 -10.87
C ALA A 87 -21.31 -11.76 -9.87
N SER A 88 -21.62 -11.78 -8.57
CA SER A 88 -20.65 -11.52 -7.50
C SER A 88 -19.48 -12.51 -7.49
N ARG A 89 -19.77 -13.81 -7.67
CA ARG A 89 -18.74 -14.87 -7.73
C ARG A 89 -17.84 -14.76 -8.95
N LEU A 90 -18.40 -14.34 -10.09
CA LEU A 90 -17.65 -14.12 -11.32
C LEU A 90 -16.73 -12.90 -11.22
N LEU A 91 -17.25 -11.78 -10.70
CA LEU A 91 -16.43 -10.59 -10.41
C LEU A 91 -15.31 -10.89 -9.41
N THR A 92 -15.62 -11.64 -8.35
CA THR A 92 -14.63 -12.11 -7.37
C THR A 92 -13.50 -12.89 -8.03
N SER A 93 -13.85 -13.84 -8.91
CA SER A 93 -12.86 -14.66 -9.63
C SER A 93 -12.00 -13.82 -10.57
N ALA A 94 -12.61 -12.86 -11.26
CA ALA A 94 -11.92 -11.92 -12.14
C ALA A 94 -10.90 -11.08 -11.36
N LEU A 95 -11.30 -10.48 -10.24
CA LEU A 95 -10.43 -9.67 -9.38
C LEU A 95 -9.27 -10.48 -8.79
N GLN A 96 -9.54 -11.70 -8.30
CA GLN A 96 -8.52 -12.59 -7.73
C GLN A 96 -7.45 -12.97 -8.74
N LEU A 97 -7.84 -13.23 -9.99
CA LEU A 97 -6.88 -13.56 -11.04
C LEU A 97 -6.12 -12.32 -11.49
N TYR A 98 -6.83 -11.24 -11.81
CA TYR A 98 -6.22 -10.08 -12.47
C TYR A 98 -5.24 -9.35 -11.55
N TYR A 99 -5.52 -9.30 -10.25
CA TYR A 99 -4.64 -8.73 -9.22
C TYR A 99 -3.88 -9.79 -8.42
N HIS A 100 -3.64 -10.97 -9.02
CA HIS A 100 -2.83 -11.99 -8.37
C HIS A 100 -1.41 -11.44 -8.12
N SER A 101 -0.87 -11.60 -6.92
CA SER A 101 0.40 -10.98 -6.51
C SER A 101 1.59 -11.38 -7.38
N LYS A 102 1.57 -12.59 -7.96
CA LYS A 102 2.59 -13.06 -8.93
C LYS A 102 2.46 -12.46 -10.33
N LEU A 103 1.39 -11.70 -10.60
CA LEU A 103 1.21 -10.91 -11.81
C LEU A 103 1.54 -9.44 -11.58
N VAL A 104 0.92 -8.82 -10.57
CA VAL A 104 0.98 -7.36 -10.38
C VAL A 104 1.84 -6.90 -9.21
N GLY A 105 2.17 -7.76 -8.25
CA GLY A 105 3.04 -7.43 -7.10
C GLY A 105 4.49 -7.89 -7.26
N ALA A 106 4.88 -8.26 -8.49
CA ALA A 106 6.22 -8.72 -8.84
C ALA A 106 7.03 -7.60 -9.52
N LEU A 107 8.33 -7.84 -9.71
CA LEU A 107 9.13 -7.03 -10.63
C LEU A 107 8.51 -7.05 -12.03
N ASP A 108 8.68 -5.95 -12.77
CA ASP A 108 8.08 -5.72 -14.08
C ASP A 108 6.53 -5.78 -14.04
N SER A 109 5.95 -5.18 -13.00
CA SER A 109 4.50 -5.16 -12.78
C SER A 109 3.77 -4.54 -13.99
N PRO A 110 2.84 -5.28 -14.64
CA PRO A 110 2.08 -4.73 -15.75
C PRO A 110 1.11 -3.63 -15.31
N LEU A 111 0.78 -3.58 -14.01
CA LEU A 111 -0.04 -2.51 -13.43
C LEU A 111 0.76 -1.20 -13.33
N LEU A 112 2.00 -1.26 -12.87
CA LEU A 112 2.87 -0.08 -12.82
C LEU A 112 3.28 0.37 -14.24
N ALA A 113 3.44 -0.56 -15.17
CA ALA A 113 3.76 -0.28 -16.57
C ALA A 113 2.60 0.28 -17.41
N ASP A 114 1.34 0.17 -16.95
CA ASP A 114 0.16 0.65 -17.68
C ASP A 114 -0.81 1.41 -16.75
N PRO A 115 -0.90 2.76 -16.84
CA PRO A 115 -1.83 3.53 -16.01
C PRO A 115 -3.31 3.17 -16.27
N ASN A 116 -3.62 2.50 -17.39
CA ASN A 116 -4.95 2.02 -17.74
C ASN A 116 -5.15 0.53 -17.43
N TYR A 117 -4.27 -0.11 -16.68
CA TYR A 117 -4.35 -1.54 -16.36
C TYR A 117 -5.73 -1.96 -15.84
N SER A 118 -6.34 -1.14 -14.97
CA SER A 118 -7.68 -1.38 -14.40
C SER A 118 -8.86 -1.22 -15.37
N ALA A 119 -8.64 -0.75 -16.61
CA ALA A 119 -9.71 -0.47 -17.56
C ALA A 119 -10.60 -1.68 -17.80
N LEU A 120 -10.03 -2.90 -17.82
CA LEU A 120 -10.79 -4.13 -18.01
C LEU A 120 -11.87 -4.32 -16.93
N ILE A 121 -11.52 -4.11 -15.65
CA ILE A 121 -12.46 -4.19 -14.53
C ILE A 121 -13.47 -3.06 -14.61
N ARG A 122 -12.99 -1.84 -14.86
CA ARG A 122 -13.82 -0.64 -14.88
C ARG A 122 -14.82 -0.61 -16.04
N GLN A 123 -14.65 -1.43 -17.07
CA GLN A 123 -15.59 -1.55 -18.18
C GLN A 123 -16.77 -2.51 -17.89
N SER A 124 -16.67 -3.36 -16.86
CA SER A 124 -17.78 -4.23 -16.47
C SER A 124 -18.95 -3.39 -15.96
N ARG A 125 -20.13 -3.58 -16.55
CA ARG A 125 -21.35 -2.88 -16.14
C ARG A 125 -21.72 -3.23 -14.70
N PHE A 126 -21.63 -4.50 -14.32
CA PHE A 126 -21.87 -4.92 -12.94
C PHE A 126 -20.92 -4.22 -11.99
N TYR A 127 -19.61 -4.20 -12.28
CA TYR A 127 -18.65 -3.48 -11.45
C TYR A 127 -18.98 -1.99 -11.35
N GLN A 128 -19.29 -1.34 -12.48
CA GLN A 128 -19.65 0.08 -12.49
C GLN A 128 -20.87 0.36 -11.61
N GLU A 129 -21.94 -0.43 -11.73
CA GLU A 129 -23.17 -0.19 -10.98
C GLU A 129 -22.99 -0.34 -9.45
N ILE A 130 -22.11 -1.25 -9.05
CA ILE A 130 -21.88 -1.51 -7.63
C ILE A 130 -20.83 -0.56 -7.02
N PHE A 131 -19.79 -0.21 -7.78
CA PHE A 131 -18.60 0.45 -7.23
C PHE A 131 -18.23 1.79 -7.88
N GLU A 132 -18.81 2.19 -9.02
CA GLU A 132 -18.50 3.45 -9.72
C GLU A 132 -19.70 4.41 -9.85
N THR A 133 -20.92 3.95 -10.17
CA THR A 133 -22.12 4.81 -10.28
C THR A 133 -22.67 5.21 -8.91
N ALA A 134 -22.18 4.55 -7.86
CA ALA A 134 -22.22 5.03 -6.49
C ALA A 134 -21.36 6.31 -6.26
N VAL A 135 -21.09 7.12 -7.27
CA VAL A 135 -20.39 8.42 -7.17
C VAL A 135 -21.33 9.60 -7.42
N HIS A 136 -22.60 9.38 -7.78
CA HIS A 136 -23.59 10.47 -7.76
C HIS A 136 -24.08 10.71 -6.32
N PRO A 137 -23.86 11.87 -5.69
CA PRO A 137 -24.50 12.13 -4.41
C PRO A 137 -26.02 11.99 -4.61
N PRO A 138 -26.78 11.45 -3.62
CA PRO A 138 -28.17 11.91 -3.51
C PRO A 138 -28.07 13.43 -3.41
N THR A 139 -28.64 14.10 -4.40
CA THR A 139 -28.64 15.55 -4.58
C THR A 139 -28.66 16.33 -3.26
N SER A 140 -27.55 16.99 -2.94
CA SER A 140 -27.57 18.30 -2.28
C SER A 140 -26.32 19.11 -2.68
N ALA A 141 -26.61 20.24 -3.32
CA ALA A 141 -25.81 21.46 -3.45
C ALA A 141 -24.48 21.46 -4.25
N ASN A 142 -24.58 22.00 -5.47
CA ASN A 142 -23.64 22.89 -6.17
C ASN A 142 -22.22 23.03 -5.61
N ASN A 143 -21.24 22.51 -6.36
CA ASN A 143 -19.85 22.94 -6.28
C ASN A 143 -19.57 23.87 -7.48
N PRO A 144 -19.16 25.14 -7.29
CA PRO A 144 -18.64 25.93 -8.37
C PRO A 144 -17.28 25.35 -8.79
N THR A 145 -17.16 25.10 -10.08
CA THR A 145 -15.95 24.69 -10.77
C THR A 145 -14.79 25.64 -10.45
N ASN A 146 -13.77 25.14 -9.75
CA ASN A 146 -12.43 25.73 -9.81
C ASN A 146 -11.46 24.68 -10.36
N ARG A 147 -11.41 24.60 -11.69
CA ARG A 147 -10.42 23.82 -12.42
C ARG A 147 -9.15 24.67 -12.53
N GLY A 148 -8.04 24.12 -12.04
CA GLY A 148 -6.69 24.54 -12.41
C GLY A 148 -5.97 25.34 -11.33
N LYS A 149 -4.83 24.79 -10.89
CA LYS A 149 -3.79 25.43 -10.06
C LYS A 149 -4.07 25.60 -8.56
N THR A 150 -4.11 24.51 -7.79
CA THR A 150 -3.83 24.55 -6.34
C THR A 150 -3.21 23.24 -5.87
N GLY A 151 -1.93 23.03 -6.19
CA GLY A 151 -1.09 21.98 -5.58
C GLY A 151 -0.01 22.53 -4.63
N GLU A 152 0.26 23.85 -4.66
CA GLU A 152 1.48 24.40 -4.04
C GLU A 152 1.25 25.44 -2.95
N ASN A 153 0.01 25.68 -2.49
CA ASN A 153 -0.27 26.76 -1.51
C ASN A 153 -1.13 26.36 -0.30
N ILE A 154 -0.95 25.15 0.25
CA ILE A 154 -1.49 24.79 1.59
C ILE A 154 -0.41 24.99 2.69
N MET A 155 0.77 25.54 2.35
CA MET A 155 1.88 25.75 3.29
C MET A 155 1.82 27.09 4.07
N ALA A 156 0.81 27.95 3.83
CA ALA A 156 0.80 29.31 4.39
C ALA A 156 -0.17 29.56 5.56
N GLY A 157 -0.91 28.55 6.02
CA GLY A 157 -1.74 28.67 7.22
C GLY A 157 -1.02 28.12 8.45
N LYS A 158 -0.29 28.95 9.20
CA LYS A 158 -0.05 28.68 10.64
C LYS A 158 -1.37 28.93 11.38
N GLU A 159 -2.38 28.11 11.15
CA GLU A 159 -3.49 28.06 12.11
C GLU A 159 -2.97 27.33 13.34
N ASP A 160 -3.01 28.05 14.46
CA ASP A 160 -2.53 27.58 15.74
C ASP A 160 -3.46 26.47 16.24
N LEU A 161 -3.08 25.22 15.98
CA LEU A 161 -3.83 24.02 16.40
C LEU A 161 -3.89 23.87 17.93
N THR A 162 -3.17 24.70 18.70
CA THR A 162 -3.14 24.70 20.17
C THR A 162 -4.51 24.88 20.81
N ASN A 163 -5.49 25.46 20.11
CA ASN A 163 -6.86 25.63 20.58
C ASN A 163 -7.84 24.52 20.14
N SER A 164 -7.38 23.49 19.44
CA SER A 164 -8.25 22.40 19.00
C SER A 164 -8.47 21.40 20.13
N ARG A 165 -9.72 21.01 20.40
CA ARG A 165 -10.00 20.01 21.43
C ARG A 165 -9.29 18.68 21.12
N PRO A 166 -8.87 17.92 22.13
CA PRO A 166 -8.42 16.55 21.93
C PRO A 166 -9.48 15.68 21.26
N LEU A 167 -9.02 14.72 20.45
CA LEU A 167 -9.85 13.77 19.70
C LEU A 167 -9.73 12.37 20.28
N LYS A 168 -10.83 11.60 20.23
CA LYS A 168 -10.85 10.15 20.42
C LYS A 168 -10.70 9.46 19.07
N ILE A 169 -9.58 8.80 18.84
CA ILE A 169 -9.22 8.17 17.57
C ILE A 169 -9.31 6.66 17.73
N LEU A 170 -10.13 6.02 16.90
CA LEU A 170 -10.15 4.57 16.76
C LEU A 170 -9.30 4.18 15.56
N ALA A 171 -8.14 3.57 15.80
CA ALA A 171 -7.29 3.03 14.75
C ALA A 171 -7.59 1.54 14.55
N LEU A 172 -7.96 1.19 13.32
CA LEU A 172 -8.30 -0.17 12.90
C LEU A 172 -7.25 -0.68 11.92
N SER A 173 -6.88 -1.95 12.05
CA SER A 173 -6.02 -2.64 11.09
C SER A 173 -6.37 -4.10 10.93
N ARG A 174 -5.89 -4.74 9.86
CA ARG A 174 -6.07 -6.20 9.71
C ARG A 174 -5.34 -6.97 10.81
N TYR A 175 -4.06 -6.62 11.00
CA TYR A 175 -3.14 -7.26 11.95
C TYR A 175 -2.48 -6.21 12.83
N HIS A 176 -2.17 -6.55 14.09
CA HIS A 176 -1.53 -5.63 15.02
C HIS A 176 -0.19 -5.09 14.49
N TYR A 177 0.59 -5.91 13.77
CA TYR A 177 1.85 -5.48 13.21
C TYR A 177 1.71 -4.43 12.09
N ASN A 178 0.54 -4.28 11.46
CA ASN A 178 0.32 -3.24 10.45
C ASN A 178 0.46 -1.84 11.05
N PHE A 179 0.19 -1.68 12.35
CA PHE A 179 0.37 -0.40 13.03
C PHE A 179 1.84 0.02 13.18
N TYR A 180 2.81 -0.87 12.92
CA TYR A 180 4.24 -0.59 13.13
C TYR A 180 4.71 0.73 12.51
N PHE A 181 4.20 1.07 11.32
CA PHE A 181 4.56 2.31 10.61
C PHE A 181 3.90 3.57 11.17
N SER A 182 2.88 3.41 12.01
CA SER A 182 2.09 4.50 12.60
C SER A 182 2.22 4.56 14.13
N LEU A 183 2.93 3.62 14.77
CA LEU A 183 3.10 3.58 16.23
C LEU A 183 3.70 4.87 16.78
N GLU A 184 4.72 5.40 16.11
CA GLU A 184 5.35 6.66 16.52
C GLU A 184 4.35 7.83 16.38
N GLN A 185 3.57 7.88 15.30
CA GLN A 185 2.52 8.90 15.12
C GLN A 185 1.45 8.81 16.22
N PHE A 186 1.04 7.60 16.60
CA PHE A 186 0.10 7.39 17.69
C PHE A 186 0.66 7.78 19.05
N ALA A 187 1.95 7.56 19.30
CA ALA A 187 2.61 8.03 20.51
C ALA A 187 2.60 9.56 20.59
N TYR A 188 2.99 10.23 19.50
CA TYR A 188 2.92 11.69 19.40
C TYR A 188 1.50 12.21 19.66
N LEU A 189 0.48 11.63 19.03
CA LEU A 189 -0.91 12.07 19.22
C LEU A 189 -1.36 11.95 20.69
N ARG A 190 -0.93 10.90 21.40
CA ARG A 190 -1.20 10.75 22.83
C ARG A 190 -0.49 11.82 23.68
N GLU A 191 0.74 12.17 23.34
CA GLU A 191 1.47 13.27 23.99
C GLU A 191 0.78 14.63 23.77
N GLN A 192 0.13 14.82 22.62
CA GLN A 192 -0.70 16.00 22.34
C GLN A 192 -2.11 15.93 22.98
N GLY A 193 -2.36 14.94 23.85
CA GLY A 193 -3.61 14.79 24.61
C GLY A 193 -4.73 14.03 23.91
N HIS A 194 -4.53 13.52 22.69
CA HIS A 194 -5.52 12.70 22.01
C HIS A 194 -5.61 11.29 22.61
N THR A 195 -6.80 10.70 22.59
CA THR A 195 -6.96 9.27 22.91
C THR A 195 -6.82 8.46 21.63
N VAL A 196 -5.95 7.45 21.62
CA VAL A 196 -5.80 6.53 20.48
C VAL A 196 -6.04 5.10 20.94
N THR A 197 -7.12 4.50 20.45
CA THR A 197 -7.48 3.09 20.68
C THR A 197 -7.09 2.27 19.45
N LEU A 198 -6.25 1.25 19.64
CA LEU A 198 -5.80 0.35 18.56
C LEU A 198 -6.60 -0.95 18.59
N LEU A 199 -7.27 -1.31 17.50
CA LEU A 199 -7.94 -2.61 17.36
C LEU A 199 -7.50 -3.30 16.06
N ALA A 200 -6.93 -4.49 16.21
CA ALA A 200 -6.63 -5.38 15.09
C ALA A 200 -7.82 -6.31 14.85
N MET A 201 -8.29 -6.39 13.60
CA MET A 201 -9.44 -7.19 13.20
C MET A 201 -9.20 -8.69 13.42
N GLU A 202 -7.94 -9.14 13.45
CA GLU A 202 -7.57 -10.54 13.73
C GLU A 202 -8.08 -11.07 15.07
N ASN A 203 -8.37 -10.17 16.02
CA ASN A 203 -8.88 -10.52 17.33
C ASN A 203 -10.42 -10.65 17.38
N LEU A 204 -11.12 -10.37 16.27
CA LEU A 204 -12.58 -10.43 16.22
C LEU A 204 -13.07 -11.84 15.83
N PRO A 205 -14.11 -12.38 16.50
CA PRO A 205 -14.71 -13.65 16.09
C PRO A 205 -15.20 -13.64 14.64
N GLY A 206 -14.73 -14.60 13.84
CA GLY A 206 -15.18 -14.76 12.44
C GLY A 206 -14.62 -13.74 11.45
N TYR A 207 -13.63 -12.93 11.83
CA TYR A 207 -13.10 -11.83 11.01
C TYR A 207 -12.61 -12.25 9.62
N GLU A 208 -12.00 -13.43 9.49
CA GLU A 208 -11.48 -13.92 8.20
C GLU A 208 -12.57 -13.99 7.12
N ARG A 209 -13.79 -14.38 7.51
CA ARG A 209 -14.93 -14.45 6.58
C ARG A 209 -15.38 -13.05 6.13
N MET A 210 -15.35 -12.08 7.06
CA MET A 210 -15.69 -10.69 6.78
C MET A 210 -14.71 -10.04 5.79
N LEU A 211 -13.47 -10.51 5.76
CA LEU A 211 -12.38 -9.94 4.98
C LEU A 211 -12.14 -10.69 3.65
N SER A 212 -13.12 -11.42 3.13
CA SER A 212 -13.04 -12.07 1.82
C SER A 212 -13.50 -11.14 0.69
N ILE A 213 -12.92 -11.32 -0.51
CA ILE A 213 -13.31 -10.55 -1.71
C ILE A 213 -14.79 -10.81 -2.04
N GLU A 214 -15.25 -12.06 -1.92
CA GLU A 214 -16.66 -12.41 -2.19
C GLU A 214 -17.60 -11.64 -1.26
N GLU A 215 -17.30 -11.61 0.05
CA GLU A 215 -18.12 -10.87 1.01
C GLU A 215 -18.05 -9.35 0.76
N ALA A 216 -16.88 -8.81 0.41
CA ALA A 216 -16.75 -7.39 0.06
C ALA A 216 -17.56 -7.01 -1.20
N VAL A 217 -17.65 -7.91 -2.18
CA VAL A 217 -18.53 -7.74 -3.35
C VAL A 217 -19.99 -7.78 -2.94
N GLN A 218 -20.39 -8.75 -2.12
CA GLN A 218 -21.77 -8.86 -1.64
C GLN A 218 -22.20 -7.66 -0.79
N ARG A 219 -21.31 -7.12 0.07
CA ARG A 219 -21.54 -5.85 0.79
C ARG A 219 -21.77 -4.69 -0.15
N GLY A 220 -20.98 -4.59 -1.22
CA GLY A 220 -21.18 -3.58 -2.27
C GLY A 220 -22.56 -3.72 -2.92
N VAL A 221 -22.96 -4.95 -3.27
CA VAL A 221 -24.30 -5.24 -3.84
C VAL A 221 -25.42 -4.79 -2.90
N ARG A 222 -25.32 -5.10 -1.60
CA ARG A 222 -26.28 -4.65 -0.59
C ARG A 222 -26.41 -3.12 -0.57
N LEU A 223 -25.28 -2.40 -0.56
CA LEU A 223 -25.27 -0.94 -0.60
C LEU A 223 -25.93 -0.38 -1.88
N ALA A 224 -25.66 -0.98 -3.04
CA ALA A 224 -26.27 -0.59 -4.30
C ALA A 224 -27.79 -0.83 -4.33
N GLN A 225 -28.29 -1.79 -3.54
CA GLN A 225 -29.72 -2.04 -3.34
C GLN A 225 -30.35 -1.14 -2.26
N GLY A 226 -29.60 -0.19 -1.70
CA GLY A 226 -30.07 0.70 -0.62
C GLY A 226 -30.11 0.04 0.75
N GLN A 227 -29.53 -1.15 0.92
CA GLN A 227 -29.37 -1.80 2.22
C GLN A 227 -28.14 -1.27 2.94
N THR A 228 -28.09 -1.44 4.25
CA THR A 228 -26.94 -1.04 5.07
C THR A 228 -26.11 -2.26 5.50
N ASN A 229 -24.83 -2.04 5.80
CA ASN A 229 -24.00 -3.06 6.44
C ASN A 229 -23.73 -2.61 7.89
N PRO A 230 -24.22 -3.34 8.89
CA PRO A 230 -24.06 -2.94 10.29
C PRO A 230 -22.59 -3.06 10.72
N ILE A 231 -22.20 -2.20 11.66
CA ILE A 231 -20.94 -2.33 12.39
C ILE A 231 -20.99 -3.63 13.21
N PRO A 232 -19.91 -4.46 13.22
CA PRO A 232 -19.82 -5.63 14.09
C PRO A 232 -20.11 -5.26 15.54
N GLU A 233 -20.87 -6.11 16.25
CA GLU A 233 -21.34 -5.82 17.60
C GLU A 233 -20.19 -5.48 18.57
N GLN A 234 -19.09 -6.22 18.47
CA GLN A 234 -17.88 -6.06 19.27
C GLN A 234 -17.17 -4.72 19.05
N LEU A 235 -17.49 -4.00 17.97
CA LEU A 235 -16.89 -2.71 17.62
C LEU A 235 -17.84 -1.53 17.82
N ARG A 236 -19.13 -1.75 18.11
CA ARG A 236 -20.14 -0.67 18.15
C ARG A 236 -19.75 0.41 19.16
N ASP A 237 -19.38 0.03 20.37
CA ASP A 237 -19.05 0.98 21.44
C ASP A 237 -17.82 1.80 21.07
N ALA A 238 -16.74 1.12 20.65
CA ALA A 238 -15.51 1.78 20.23
C ALA A 238 -15.74 2.76 19.06
N VAL A 239 -16.57 2.38 18.08
CA VAL A 239 -16.94 3.26 16.95
C VAL A 239 -17.80 4.44 17.41
N ASN A 240 -18.76 4.23 18.31
CA ASN A 240 -19.65 5.27 18.81
C ASN A 240 -18.92 6.31 19.65
N GLU A 241 -17.95 5.88 20.46
CA GLU A 241 -17.14 6.74 21.32
C GLU A 241 -16.08 7.54 20.55
N ALA A 242 -15.66 7.07 19.39
CA ALA A 242 -14.64 7.73 18.57
C ALA A 242 -15.16 9.05 17.96
N ASP A 243 -14.29 10.03 17.85
CA ASP A 243 -14.47 11.23 17.01
C ASP A 243 -14.11 10.95 15.55
N LEU A 244 -13.15 10.04 15.32
CA LEU A 244 -12.63 9.69 14.00
C LEU A 244 -12.14 8.24 13.97
N ILE A 245 -12.33 7.57 12.83
CA ILE A 245 -11.79 6.24 12.55
C ILE A 245 -10.60 6.39 11.61
N TRP A 246 -9.44 5.91 12.03
CA TRP A 246 -8.24 5.74 11.21
C TRP A 246 -8.15 4.28 10.77
N VAL A 247 -7.97 4.00 9.49
CA VAL A 247 -7.76 2.64 8.98
C VAL A 247 -6.36 2.48 8.39
N GLU A 248 -5.64 1.50 8.92
CA GLU A 248 -4.25 1.13 8.61
C GLU A 248 -4.25 -0.34 8.15
N TRP A 249 -4.15 -0.73 6.89
CA TRP A 249 -3.80 -0.09 5.61
C TRP A 249 -5.05 0.01 4.71
N GLY A 250 -4.90 0.47 3.47
CA GLY A 250 -6.01 0.50 2.49
C GLY A 250 -6.38 -0.86 1.89
N ASN A 251 -6.32 -1.91 2.70
CA ASN A 251 -6.58 -3.30 2.32
C ASN A 251 -8.05 -3.69 2.63
N GLU A 252 -8.33 -4.98 2.76
CA GLU A 252 -9.64 -5.50 3.14
C GLU A 252 -10.28 -4.86 4.38
N THR A 253 -9.50 -4.40 5.37
CA THR A 253 -10.03 -3.69 6.53
C THR A 253 -10.60 -2.33 6.11
N ALA A 254 -9.90 -1.57 5.27
CA ALA A 254 -10.42 -0.32 4.72
C ALA A 254 -11.67 -0.55 3.87
N VAL A 255 -11.69 -1.61 3.06
CA VAL A 255 -12.88 -1.99 2.29
C VAL A 255 -14.07 -2.28 3.21
N LEU A 256 -13.87 -3.12 4.23
CA LEU A 256 -14.90 -3.45 5.21
C LEU A 256 -15.45 -2.20 5.91
N VAL A 257 -14.56 -1.34 6.44
CA VAL A 257 -14.93 -0.12 7.16
C VAL A 257 -15.64 0.88 6.23
N SER A 258 -15.16 1.06 5.01
CA SER A 258 -15.77 1.96 4.01
C SER A 258 -17.18 1.52 3.59
N GLN A 259 -17.56 0.27 3.89
CA GLN A 259 -18.87 -0.28 3.54
C GLN A 259 -19.83 -0.32 4.74
N TRP A 260 -19.39 0.06 5.95
CA TRP A 260 -20.24 0.12 7.13
C TRP A 260 -21.18 1.32 7.13
N GLU A 261 -22.31 1.14 7.81
CA GLU A 261 -23.18 2.24 8.22
C GLU A 261 -22.58 2.94 9.44
N VAL A 262 -21.65 3.88 9.17
CA VAL A 262 -20.96 4.65 10.21
C VAL A 262 -21.24 6.15 10.06
N LYS A 263 -21.51 6.83 11.18
CA LYS A 263 -21.76 8.28 11.25
C LYS A 263 -20.55 9.05 11.80
N LYS A 264 -19.35 8.59 11.47
CA LYS A 264 -18.07 9.13 11.91
C LYS A 264 -17.16 9.32 10.69
N PRO A 265 -16.26 10.30 10.70
CA PRO A 265 -15.28 10.43 9.63
C PRO A 265 -14.33 9.24 9.62
N VAL A 266 -14.04 8.72 8.43
CA VAL A 266 -13.12 7.60 8.20
C VAL A 266 -11.94 8.08 7.36
N LEU A 267 -10.73 7.97 7.89
CA LEU A 267 -9.48 8.22 7.17
C LEU A 267 -8.79 6.90 6.87
N VAL A 268 -8.30 6.74 5.63
CA VAL A 268 -7.54 5.56 5.22
C VAL A 268 -6.09 5.97 4.94
N HIS A 269 -5.14 5.28 5.59
CA HIS A 269 -3.72 5.39 5.30
C HIS A 269 -3.33 4.38 4.23
N LEU A 270 -2.95 4.85 3.04
CA LEU A 270 -2.52 4.03 1.92
C LEU A 270 -0.99 3.98 1.81
N HIS A 271 -0.46 2.77 1.88
CA HIS A 271 0.92 2.43 1.56
C HIS A 271 0.99 1.99 0.09
N ARG A 272 2.01 1.23 -0.28
CA ARG A 272 2.18 0.77 -1.66
C ARG A 272 1.29 -0.40 -2.03
N TYR A 273 1.33 -1.47 -1.23
CA TYR A 273 0.84 -2.80 -1.60
C TYR A 273 -0.63 -2.77 -2.04
N GLU A 274 -1.41 -1.92 -1.39
CA GLU A 274 -2.84 -1.78 -1.59
C GLU A 274 -3.18 -1.17 -2.96
N SER A 275 -2.32 -0.28 -3.48
CA SER A 275 -2.47 0.34 -4.80
C SER A 275 -2.38 -0.67 -5.96
N GLU A 276 -1.75 -1.83 -5.70
CA GLU A 276 -1.56 -2.92 -6.66
C GLU A 276 -2.53 -4.09 -6.39
N SER A 277 -3.48 -3.92 -5.47
CA SER A 277 -4.37 -4.99 -5.02
C SER A 277 -5.81 -4.83 -5.53
N SER A 278 -6.55 -5.93 -5.55
CA SER A 278 -7.99 -5.90 -5.86
C SER A 278 -8.81 -5.14 -4.82
N TRP A 279 -8.31 -4.96 -3.59
CA TRP A 279 -9.02 -4.24 -2.53
C TRP A 279 -9.27 -2.78 -2.88
N LEU A 280 -8.35 -2.14 -3.62
CA LEU A 280 -8.54 -0.78 -4.12
C LEU A 280 -9.83 -0.63 -4.92
N HIS A 281 -10.19 -1.66 -5.68
CA HIS A 281 -11.39 -1.67 -6.53
C HIS A 281 -12.70 -1.88 -5.76
N LEU A 282 -12.62 -2.33 -4.51
CA LEU A 282 -13.77 -2.60 -3.65
C LEU A 282 -13.96 -1.52 -2.59
N LEU A 283 -12.98 -0.64 -2.40
CA LEU A 283 -13.07 0.50 -1.51
C LEU A 283 -14.23 1.40 -1.96
N ASN A 284 -15.13 1.72 -1.01
CA ASN A 284 -16.28 2.56 -1.26
C ASN A 284 -15.93 4.03 -1.00
N PRO A 285 -15.83 4.89 -2.05
CA PRO A 285 -15.44 6.28 -1.88
C PRO A 285 -16.42 7.08 -1.01
N ARG A 286 -17.71 6.68 -0.96
CA ARG A 286 -18.72 7.36 -0.14
C ARG A 286 -18.58 7.09 1.36
N GLY A 287 -17.96 5.98 1.74
CA GLY A 287 -17.79 5.61 3.14
C GLY A 287 -16.48 6.08 3.76
N ILE A 288 -15.72 6.91 3.04
CA ILE A 288 -14.46 7.47 3.53
C ILE A 288 -14.48 9.01 3.43
N SER A 289 -13.88 9.66 4.41
CA SER A 289 -13.80 11.12 4.53
C SER A 289 -12.48 11.69 4.03
N GLY A 290 -11.49 10.83 3.83
CA GLY A 290 -10.19 11.22 3.32
C GLY A 290 -9.25 10.04 3.19
N ILE A 291 -8.20 10.24 2.39
CA ILE A 291 -7.12 9.29 2.20
C ILE A 291 -5.82 10.05 2.41
N PHE A 292 -4.85 9.42 3.07
CA PHE A 292 -3.50 9.95 3.06
C PHE A 292 -2.50 8.87 2.66
N PHE A 293 -1.44 9.32 2.01
CA PHE A 293 -0.49 8.47 1.31
C PHE A 293 0.92 8.67 1.83
N VAL A 294 1.70 7.59 1.81
CA VAL A 294 3.12 7.62 2.17
C VAL A 294 4.01 8.34 1.15
N SER A 295 3.57 8.48 -0.11
CA SER A 295 4.29 9.18 -1.17
C SER A 295 3.38 9.62 -2.32
N ASP A 296 3.81 10.63 -3.08
CA ASP A 296 3.07 11.14 -4.24
C ASP A 296 2.88 10.10 -5.34
N TRP A 297 3.90 9.28 -5.60
CA TRP A 297 3.79 8.28 -6.66
C TRP A 297 2.73 7.21 -6.34
N VAL A 298 2.59 6.81 -5.07
CA VAL A 298 1.53 5.89 -4.63
C VAL A 298 0.17 6.53 -4.86
N LYS A 299 0.00 7.81 -4.50
CA LYS A 299 -1.22 8.57 -4.80
C LYS A 299 -1.53 8.58 -6.30
N GLN A 300 -0.54 8.83 -7.14
CA GLN A 300 -0.73 8.85 -8.60
C GLN A 300 -1.20 7.50 -9.14
N VAL A 301 -0.54 6.39 -8.75
CA VAL A 301 -0.93 5.03 -9.16
C VAL A 301 -2.33 4.70 -8.65
N THR A 302 -2.63 4.98 -7.37
CA THR A 302 -3.96 4.75 -6.81
C THR A 302 -5.05 5.48 -7.61
N LEU A 303 -4.85 6.77 -7.91
CA LEU A 303 -5.84 7.57 -8.64
C LEU A 303 -5.93 7.19 -10.12
N SER A 304 -4.85 6.71 -10.74
CA SER A 304 -4.90 6.20 -12.12
C SER A 304 -5.68 4.89 -12.20
N GLN A 305 -5.46 3.98 -11.24
CA GLN A 305 -6.15 2.70 -11.20
C GLN A 305 -7.61 2.85 -10.76
N ARG A 306 -7.92 3.80 -9.87
CA ARG A 306 -9.26 4.05 -9.34
C ARG A 306 -9.64 5.55 -9.37
N PRO A 307 -10.03 6.08 -10.54
CA PRO A 307 -10.35 7.51 -10.70
C PRO A 307 -11.51 8.01 -9.83
N SER A 308 -12.44 7.14 -9.41
CA SER A 308 -13.54 7.53 -8.50
C SER A 308 -13.09 7.98 -7.12
N LEU A 309 -11.85 7.67 -6.72
CA LEU A 309 -11.26 8.20 -5.49
C LEU A 309 -10.78 9.66 -5.62
N ALA A 310 -10.73 10.23 -6.83
CA ALA A 310 -10.30 11.62 -7.02
C ALA A 310 -11.23 12.66 -6.36
N GLY A 311 -12.48 12.28 -6.07
CA GLY A 311 -13.43 13.11 -5.33
C GLY A 311 -13.25 13.07 -3.81
N VAL A 312 -12.40 12.18 -3.29
CA VAL A 312 -12.12 12.06 -1.86
C VAL A 312 -10.95 12.98 -1.51
N PRO A 313 -10.99 13.75 -0.41
CA PRO A 313 -9.84 14.55 0.02
C PRO A 313 -8.58 13.70 0.18
N THR A 314 -7.46 14.16 -0.38
CA THR A 314 -6.19 13.42 -0.33
C THR A 314 -5.04 14.26 0.21
N GLN A 315 -4.14 13.66 0.99
CA GLN A 315 -2.90 14.29 1.44
C GLN A 315 -1.73 13.31 1.34
N VAL A 316 -0.53 13.81 1.07
CA VAL A 316 0.71 13.02 1.19
C VAL A 316 1.39 13.40 2.49
N ILE A 317 1.61 12.40 3.34
CA ILE A 317 2.35 12.55 4.60
C ILE A 317 3.49 11.52 4.53
N PRO A 318 4.72 11.96 4.18
CA PRO A 318 5.84 11.04 4.11
C PRO A 318 6.15 10.49 5.51
N ILE A 319 6.81 9.34 5.54
CA ILE A 319 7.29 8.75 6.78
C ILE A 319 8.34 9.69 7.40
N GLY A 320 8.10 10.11 8.64
CA GLY A 320 9.08 10.86 9.42
C GLY A 320 9.97 9.93 10.24
N ILE A 321 11.18 10.38 10.55
CA ILE A 321 12.07 9.71 11.51
C ILE A 321 12.51 10.69 12.59
N ASN A 322 12.85 10.20 13.79
CA ASN A 322 13.44 11.03 14.83
C ASN A 322 14.97 11.11 14.61
N PRO A 323 15.49 12.21 14.04
CA PRO A 323 16.91 12.33 13.66
C PRO A 323 17.86 12.39 14.88
N TYR A 324 17.33 12.68 16.06
CA TYR A 324 18.10 12.82 17.30
C TYR A 324 18.47 11.47 17.93
N LEU A 325 17.87 10.37 17.46
CA LEU A 325 18.27 9.01 17.85
C LEU A 325 19.61 8.59 17.23
N TYR A 326 20.09 9.34 16.23
CA TYR A 326 21.24 8.95 15.41
C TYR A 326 22.43 9.88 15.66
N SER A 327 23.53 9.31 16.15
CA SER A 327 24.81 10.01 16.29
C SER A 327 25.47 10.23 14.93
N THR A 328 26.07 11.42 14.76
CA THR A 328 26.89 11.74 13.58
C THR A 328 28.36 11.34 13.73
N ALA A 329 28.79 10.95 14.94
CA ALA A 329 30.16 10.56 15.20
C ALA A 329 30.49 9.25 14.45
N LYS A 330 31.41 9.34 13.48
CA LYS A 330 31.86 8.19 12.68
C LYS A 330 33.10 7.54 13.28
N THR A 331 33.17 6.21 13.18
CA THR A 331 34.40 5.46 13.48
C THR A 331 35.30 5.42 12.24
N ALA A 332 36.58 5.10 12.42
CA ALA A 332 37.51 4.93 11.30
C ALA A 332 37.07 3.83 10.30
N ALA A 333 36.20 2.90 10.72
CA ALA A 333 35.65 1.89 9.83
C ALA A 333 34.68 2.48 8.78
N ALA A 334 34.08 3.63 9.04
CA ALA A 334 33.08 4.22 8.17
C ALA A 334 33.66 4.72 6.83
N THR A 335 34.93 5.14 6.80
CA THR A 335 35.57 5.84 5.67
C THR A 335 35.47 5.12 4.33
N ARG A 336 35.28 3.80 4.31
CA ARG A 336 35.09 3.01 3.07
C ARG A 336 34.08 1.88 3.24
N THR A 337 33.06 2.11 4.07
CA THR A 337 32.04 1.12 4.34
C THR A 337 30.70 1.58 3.78
N ILE A 338 30.21 0.81 2.82
CA ILE A 338 28.89 0.97 2.21
C ILE A 338 27.94 -0.01 2.89
N ALA A 339 26.73 0.42 3.20
CA ALA A 339 25.70 -0.44 3.74
C ALA A 339 24.45 -0.45 2.87
N GLN A 340 23.89 -1.65 2.66
CA GLN A 340 22.52 -1.84 2.23
C GLN A 340 21.72 -2.41 3.40
N VAL A 341 20.76 -1.63 3.89
CA VAL A 341 19.89 -2.01 5.01
C VAL A 341 18.58 -2.57 4.46
N GLY A 342 18.18 -3.75 4.93
CA GLY A 342 16.96 -4.43 4.49
C GLY A 342 17.09 -5.01 3.08
N TRP A 343 17.71 -6.17 2.94
CA TRP A 343 18.04 -6.82 1.66
C TRP A 343 17.36 -8.19 1.47
N LYS A 344 16.37 -8.50 2.30
CA LYS A 344 15.70 -9.81 2.40
C LYS A 344 14.83 -10.22 1.21
N VAL A 345 14.49 -9.28 0.32
CA VAL A 345 13.56 -9.50 -0.80
C VAL A 345 14.18 -9.05 -2.12
N GLU A 346 13.80 -9.72 -3.22
CA GLU A 346 14.37 -9.51 -4.56
C GLU A 346 14.32 -8.05 -5.03
N ILE A 347 13.23 -7.34 -4.69
CA ILE A 347 13.02 -5.94 -5.06
C ILE A 347 14.12 -4.99 -4.53
N LYS A 348 14.93 -5.42 -3.56
CA LYS A 348 16.04 -4.64 -3.01
C LYS A 348 17.29 -4.70 -3.89
N ASP A 349 17.33 -5.61 -4.87
CA ASP A 349 18.38 -5.73 -5.90
C ASP A 349 19.81 -5.64 -5.33
N THR A 350 20.12 -6.55 -4.42
CA THR A 350 21.44 -6.63 -3.77
C THR A 350 22.59 -6.85 -4.78
N TYR A 351 22.31 -7.45 -5.93
CA TYR A 351 23.28 -7.56 -7.03
C TYR A 351 23.78 -6.20 -7.50
N TRP A 352 22.88 -5.22 -7.60
CA TRP A 352 23.24 -3.86 -7.96
C TRP A 352 24.24 -3.26 -6.97
N THR A 353 24.01 -3.40 -5.66
CA THR A 353 24.95 -2.91 -4.64
C THR A 353 26.29 -3.65 -4.68
N ILE A 354 26.27 -4.98 -4.85
CA ILE A 354 27.52 -5.76 -4.94
C ILE A 354 28.34 -5.32 -6.15
N ASN A 355 27.72 -5.07 -7.30
CA ASN A 355 28.41 -4.59 -8.50
C ASN A 355 28.95 -3.17 -8.32
N LEU A 356 28.22 -2.29 -7.63
CA LEU A 356 28.70 -0.95 -7.26
C LEU A 356 30.01 -1.05 -6.46
N VAL A 357 30.03 -1.87 -5.40
CA VAL A 357 31.23 -2.04 -4.57
C VAL A 357 32.37 -2.70 -5.35
N LYS A 358 32.10 -3.67 -6.23
CA LYS A 358 33.13 -4.26 -7.11
C LYS A 358 33.83 -3.20 -7.96
N ARG A 359 33.08 -2.29 -8.58
CA ARG A 359 33.63 -1.21 -9.40
C ARG A 359 34.50 -0.25 -8.58
N LEU A 360 34.06 0.13 -7.38
CA LEU A 360 34.89 0.93 -6.47
C LEU A 360 36.18 0.21 -6.05
N ARG A 361 36.13 -1.12 -5.93
CA ARG A 361 37.30 -1.94 -5.57
C ARG A 361 38.31 -2.12 -6.71
N GLU A 362 37.94 -1.81 -7.95
CA GLU A 362 38.89 -1.78 -9.08
C GLU A 362 39.95 -0.69 -8.89
N THR A 363 39.60 0.41 -8.22
CA THR A 363 40.52 1.51 -7.91
C THR A 363 41.04 1.47 -6.48
N ASP A 364 40.21 1.06 -5.51
CA ASP A 364 40.61 0.95 -4.09
C ASP A 364 40.09 -0.34 -3.44
N PRO A 365 40.95 -1.35 -3.20
CA PRO A 365 40.52 -2.64 -2.67
C PRO A 365 40.14 -2.61 -1.18
N THR A 366 40.07 -1.44 -0.53
CA THR A 366 39.68 -1.33 0.88
C THR A 366 38.19 -1.04 1.11
N TRP A 367 37.42 -0.81 0.04
CA TRP A 367 35.96 -0.68 0.08
C TRP A 367 35.26 -1.96 0.57
N ARG A 368 34.33 -1.82 1.52
CA ARG A 368 33.58 -2.91 2.15
C ARG A 368 32.08 -2.72 2.00
N LEU A 369 31.36 -3.84 1.97
CA LEU A 369 29.90 -3.89 1.92
C LEU A 369 29.34 -4.55 3.19
N LEU A 370 28.44 -3.85 3.88
CA LEU A 370 27.61 -4.40 4.94
C LEU A 370 26.20 -4.66 4.40
N LEU A 371 25.74 -5.90 4.52
CA LEU A 371 24.36 -6.30 4.27
C LEU A 371 23.64 -6.43 5.61
N VAL A 372 22.83 -5.43 5.94
CA VAL A 372 22.24 -5.28 7.28
C VAL A 372 20.78 -5.71 7.28
N GLY A 373 20.39 -6.57 8.21
CA GLY A 373 19.03 -7.08 8.35
C GLY A 373 18.89 -8.56 8.00
N PRO A 374 17.64 -9.06 7.94
CA PRO A 374 17.37 -10.48 7.79
C PRO A 374 17.71 -10.95 6.38
N GLU A 375 18.09 -12.22 6.29
CA GLU A 375 18.48 -12.84 5.02
C GLU A 375 17.25 -13.28 4.19
N PRO A 376 17.38 -13.37 2.86
CA PRO A 376 16.37 -13.94 1.98
C PRO A 376 15.98 -15.39 2.32
N ASP A 377 14.74 -15.77 2.04
CA ASP A 377 14.31 -17.17 2.17
C ASP A 377 15.12 -18.06 1.20
N SER A 378 15.77 -19.09 1.72
CA SER A 378 16.60 -20.00 0.92
C SER A 378 15.81 -20.80 -0.14
N ARG A 379 14.47 -20.85 0.00
CA ARG A 379 13.55 -21.45 -0.97
C ARG A 379 13.31 -20.56 -2.19
N ASP A 380 13.61 -19.27 -2.10
CA ASP A 380 13.45 -18.36 -3.22
C ASP A 380 14.52 -18.60 -4.29
N ALA A 381 14.08 -18.77 -5.54
CA ALA A 381 14.97 -19.10 -6.66
C ALA A 381 16.06 -18.02 -6.91
N TRP A 382 15.74 -16.75 -6.64
CA TRP A 382 16.65 -15.61 -6.82
C TRP A 382 17.75 -15.53 -5.74
N ALA A 383 17.49 -16.08 -4.54
CA ALA A 383 18.38 -15.98 -3.39
C ALA A 383 19.63 -16.87 -3.51
N ARG A 384 19.48 -18.08 -4.08
CA ARG A 384 20.59 -19.04 -4.23
C ARG A 384 21.82 -18.48 -4.99
N PRO A 385 21.67 -17.89 -6.20
CA PRO A 385 22.81 -17.28 -6.88
C PRO A 385 23.38 -16.07 -6.10
N LEU A 386 22.56 -15.35 -5.34
CA LEU A 386 23.01 -14.21 -4.53
C LEU A 386 23.92 -14.67 -3.40
N TYR A 387 23.55 -15.75 -2.70
CA TYR A 387 24.40 -16.33 -1.66
C TYR A 387 25.75 -16.81 -2.21
N LYS A 388 25.78 -17.46 -3.39
CA LYS A 388 27.04 -17.84 -4.03
C LYS A 388 27.93 -16.62 -4.29
N LEU A 389 27.33 -15.52 -4.74
CA LEU A 389 28.02 -14.26 -4.97
C LEU A 389 28.56 -13.67 -3.66
N ILE A 390 27.76 -13.67 -2.59
CA ILE A 390 28.18 -13.22 -1.25
C ILE A 390 29.34 -14.07 -0.73
N SER A 391 29.21 -15.40 -0.75
CA SER A 391 30.25 -16.33 -0.28
C SER A 391 31.56 -16.19 -1.04
N ALA A 392 31.50 -16.00 -2.37
CA ALA A 392 32.68 -15.78 -3.19
C ALA A 392 33.39 -14.44 -2.91
N ASN A 393 32.74 -13.52 -2.20
CA ASN A 393 33.23 -12.18 -1.90
C ASN A 393 33.25 -11.89 -0.38
N SER A 394 33.30 -12.94 0.45
CA SER A 394 33.27 -12.85 1.92
C SER A 394 34.44 -12.06 2.53
N GLY A 395 35.52 -11.85 1.79
CA GLY A 395 36.65 -11.01 2.21
C GLY A 395 36.31 -9.52 2.32
N TRP A 396 35.22 -9.06 1.69
CA TRP A 396 34.80 -7.65 1.72
C TRP A 396 33.28 -7.44 1.83
N ILE A 397 32.48 -8.51 1.82
CA ILE A 397 31.05 -8.48 2.12
C ILE A 397 30.82 -9.09 3.51
N THR A 398 30.09 -8.39 4.37
CA THR A 398 29.67 -8.89 5.68
C THR A 398 28.14 -8.85 5.80
N VAL A 399 27.55 -10.00 6.11
CA VAL A 399 26.13 -10.10 6.48
C VAL A 399 26.03 -9.96 7.99
N THR A 400 25.23 -9.01 8.48
CA THR A 400 25.16 -8.73 9.92
C THR A 400 24.00 -9.42 10.63
N GLY A 401 23.02 -9.91 9.88
CA GLY A 401 21.72 -10.31 10.43
C GLY A 401 20.89 -9.13 10.94
N ASN A 402 19.81 -9.45 11.67
CA ASN A 402 18.97 -8.45 12.34
C ASN A 402 19.78 -7.68 13.40
N ARG A 403 19.51 -6.37 13.50
CA ARG A 403 20.16 -5.49 14.49
C ARG A 403 19.11 -4.65 15.20
N GLU A 404 19.09 -4.73 16.53
CA GLU A 404 18.28 -3.85 17.38
C GLU A 404 18.98 -2.51 17.62
N ASP A 405 20.31 -2.48 17.52
CA ASP A 405 21.18 -1.33 17.70
C ASP A 405 21.46 -0.57 16.39
N LEU A 406 20.54 -0.63 15.41
CA LEU A 406 20.78 -0.08 14.07
C LEU A 406 21.18 1.42 14.11
N ALA A 407 20.56 2.20 15.00
CA ALA A 407 20.85 3.62 15.16
C ALA A 407 22.33 3.88 15.53
N ASP A 408 22.86 3.12 16.50
CA ASP A 408 24.27 3.18 16.88
C ASP A 408 25.18 2.57 15.81
N TYR A 409 24.70 1.54 15.11
CA TYR A 409 25.49 0.81 14.12
C TYR A 409 25.91 1.68 12.94
N PHE A 410 25.13 2.72 12.60
CA PHE A 410 25.46 3.69 11.55
C PHE A 410 26.77 4.46 11.78
N LYS A 411 27.33 4.48 13.00
CA LYS A 411 28.67 5.04 13.25
C LYS A 411 29.77 4.34 12.46
N ASN A 412 29.56 3.09 12.05
CA ASN A 412 30.51 2.28 11.28
C ASN A 412 30.28 2.36 9.77
N ILE A 413 29.32 3.16 9.32
CA ILE A 413 28.87 3.23 7.93
C ILE A 413 29.15 4.64 7.41
N GLY A 414 29.83 4.72 6.26
CA GLY A 414 30.06 5.99 5.55
C GLY A 414 28.98 6.28 4.52
N TRP A 415 28.50 5.25 3.80
CA TRP A 415 27.50 5.39 2.74
C TRP A 415 26.34 4.43 2.95
N VAL A 416 25.12 4.91 2.72
CA VAL A 416 23.91 4.09 2.74
C VAL A 416 23.31 4.03 1.35
N VAL A 417 23.05 2.81 0.86
CA VAL A 417 22.58 2.56 -0.49
C VAL A 417 21.15 2.06 -0.49
N SER A 418 20.30 2.70 -1.30
CA SER A 418 19.04 2.14 -1.75
C SER A 418 19.15 1.70 -3.20
N SER A 419 19.43 0.42 -3.41
CA SER A 419 19.49 -0.22 -4.73
C SER A 419 18.15 -0.69 -5.27
N SER A 420 17.06 -0.49 -4.53
CA SER A 420 15.74 -1.06 -4.82
C SER A 420 15.27 -0.81 -6.25
N ARG A 421 14.57 -1.80 -6.80
CA ARG A 421 13.80 -1.68 -8.04
C ARG A 421 12.45 -0.98 -7.83
N LEU A 422 11.81 -1.29 -6.70
CA LEU A 422 10.51 -0.78 -6.30
C LEU A 422 10.52 -0.50 -4.79
N GLU A 423 10.09 0.70 -4.39
CA GLU A 423 10.01 1.08 -2.99
C GLU A 423 9.03 2.25 -2.79
N SER A 424 8.48 2.41 -1.58
CA SER A 424 7.65 3.58 -1.24
C SER A 424 8.40 4.72 -0.54
N PHE A 425 9.46 4.43 0.24
CA PHE A 425 10.20 5.44 1.01
C PHE A 425 11.62 5.03 1.50
N HIS A 426 11.99 3.74 1.46
CA HIS A 426 13.25 3.20 2.01
C HIS A 426 13.77 3.90 3.30
N ARG A 427 13.02 3.78 4.41
CA ARG A 427 13.30 4.43 5.70
C ARG A 427 14.79 4.48 6.09
N SER A 428 15.51 3.37 5.96
CA SER A 428 16.91 3.29 6.41
C SER A 428 17.93 4.12 5.63
N VAL A 429 17.61 4.60 4.42
CA VAL A 429 18.45 5.65 3.78
C VAL A 429 18.39 6.93 4.59
N VAL A 430 17.18 7.35 4.96
CA VAL A 430 16.96 8.57 5.75
C VAL A 430 17.54 8.42 7.16
N GLU A 431 17.42 7.24 7.78
CA GLU A 431 18.06 6.94 9.08
C GLU A 431 19.59 7.02 8.99
N GLY A 432 20.19 6.45 7.94
CA GLY A 432 21.62 6.54 7.70
C GLY A 432 22.06 7.99 7.46
N SER A 433 21.32 8.76 6.66
CA SER A 433 21.60 10.17 6.42
C SER A 433 21.43 11.03 7.68
N ALA A 434 20.47 10.71 8.55
CA ALA A 434 20.40 11.31 9.88
C ALA A 434 21.70 11.03 10.64
N ALA A 435 22.21 9.80 10.63
CA ALA A 435 23.49 9.44 11.24
C ALA A 435 24.73 10.00 10.51
N GLY A 436 24.57 10.85 9.49
CA GLY A 436 25.66 11.43 8.70
C GLY A 436 26.29 10.48 7.68
N CYS A 437 25.61 9.39 7.30
CA CYS A 437 26.00 8.60 6.13
C CYS A 437 25.64 9.35 4.84
N VAL A 438 26.50 9.28 3.84
CA VAL A 438 26.21 9.78 2.49
C VAL A 438 25.16 8.86 1.84
N PRO A 439 24.00 9.39 1.42
CA PRO A 439 22.98 8.61 0.72
C PRO A 439 23.30 8.44 -0.77
N VAL A 440 23.06 7.23 -1.27
CA VAL A 440 23.07 6.89 -2.71
C VAL A 440 21.82 6.09 -3.02
N VAL A 441 20.88 6.71 -3.72
CA VAL A 441 19.56 6.14 -4.01
C VAL A 441 19.44 5.90 -5.49
N ARG A 442 19.27 4.65 -5.91
CA ARG A 442 18.91 4.35 -7.30
C ARG A 442 17.54 4.96 -7.62
N ASP A 443 17.42 5.60 -8.78
CA ASP A 443 16.12 5.99 -9.32
C ASP A 443 15.28 4.74 -9.58
N TRP A 444 14.29 4.47 -8.72
CA TRP A 444 13.59 3.19 -8.66
C TRP A 444 12.89 2.88 -9.99
N PRO A 445 13.42 1.96 -10.82
CA PRO A 445 13.03 1.82 -12.22
C PRO A 445 11.55 1.46 -12.41
N GLU A 446 10.96 0.69 -11.50
CA GLU A 446 9.57 0.24 -11.61
C GLU A 446 8.56 1.39 -11.49
N VAL A 447 8.96 2.51 -10.85
CA VAL A 447 8.09 3.65 -10.53
C VAL A 447 8.66 5.00 -10.95
N ALA A 448 9.81 5.04 -11.62
CA ALA A 448 10.46 6.28 -12.07
C ALA A 448 9.51 7.17 -12.90
N ARG A 449 8.62 6.56 -13.71
CA ARG A 449 7.62 7.29 -14.50
C ARG A 449 6.59 8.08 -13.67
N TYR A 450 6.44 7.73 -12.39
CA TYR A 450 5.57 8.40 -11.42
C TYR A 450 6.37 9.28 -10.46
N GLY A 451 7.64 9.58 -10.78
CA GLY A 451 8.58 10.33 -9.95
C GLY A 451 9.40 9.46 -8.99
N GLY A 452 8.89 8.29 -8.58
CA GLY A 452 9.65 7.28 -7.83
C GLY A 452 10.50 7.84 -6.68
N ALA A 453 11.81 7.58 -6.74
CA ALA A 453 12.77 8.09 -5.76
C ALA A 453 12.96 9.62 -5.83
N ARG A 454 12.97 10.21 -7.03
CA ARG A 454 13.14 11.67 -7.24
C ARG A 454 11.98 12.49 -6.68
N GLY A 455 10.80 11.91 -6.61
CA GLY A 455 9.64 12.52 -5.96
C GLY A 455 9.69 12.51 -4.43
N ILE A 456 10.71 11.88 -3.82
CA ILE A 456 10.82 11.71 -2.36
C ILE A 456 12.10 12.34 -1.84
N TYR A 457 13.25 12.01 -2.44
CA TYR A 457 14.56 12.41 -1.95
C TYR A 457 15.09 13.65 -2.67
N PRO A 458 15.99 14.40 -2.02
CA PRO A 458 16.78 15.43 -2.69
C PRO A 458 17.44 14.89 -3.96
N GLU A 459 17.42 15.69 -5.03
CA GLU A 459 17.86 15.26 -6.37
C GLU A 459 19.29 14.71 -6.37
N ASP A 460 20.20 15.34 -5.62
CA ASP A 460 21.60 14.92 -5.54
C ASP A 460 21.75 13.50 -4.97
N TRP A 461 20.80 13.01 -4.18
CA TRP A 461 20.86 11.67 -3.62
C TRP A 461 20.56 10.60 -4.67
N VAL A 462 19.86 10.96 -5.74
CA VAL A 462 19.25 10.02 -6.69
C VAL A 462 20.12 9.83 -7.93
N VAL A 463 20.55 8.59 -8.16
CA VAL A 463 21.42 8.19 -9.27
C VAL A 463 20.66 7.32 -10.28
N ALA A 464 20.80 7.60 -11.57
CA ALA A 464 20.11 6.86 -12.62
C ALA A 464 20.75 5.50 -12.92
N ASN A 465 22.07 5.36 -12.71
CA ASN A 465 22.85 4.19 -13.10
C ASN A 465 24.05 3.92 -12.16
N GLN A 466 24.80 2.87 -12.47
CA GLN A 466 25.96 2.44 -11.69
C GLN A 466 27.13 3.43 -11.78
N GLU A 467 27.31 4.04 -12.94
CA GLU A 467 28.38 5.00 -13.23
C GLU A 467 28.22 6.27 -12.37
N GLU A 468 27.00 6.82 -12.31
CA GLU A 468 26.66 7.95 -11.44
C GLU A 468 26.81 7.60 -9.96
N ALA A 469 26.42 6.38 -9.55
CA ALA A 469 26.60 5.90 -8.18
C ALA A 469 28.08 5.85 -7.77
N VAL A 470 28.95 5.33 -8.65
CA VAL A 470 30.40 5.31 -8.43
C VAL A 470 30.96 6.73 -8.35
N ALA A 471 30.59 7.61 -9.30
CA ALA A 471 31.05 8.99 -9.33
C ALA A 471 30.68 9.74 -8.04
N ARG A 472 29.42 9.63 -7.60
CA ARG A 472 28.94 10.24 -6.35
C ARG A 472 29.72 9.75 -5.13
N ILE A 473 30.00 8.45 -5.03
CA ILE A 473 30.76 7.91 -3.89
C ILE A 473 32.20 8.44 -3.90
N ILE A 474 32.84 8.50 -5.07
CA ILE A 474 34.21 9.03 -5.20
C ILE A 474 34.25 10.52 -4.84
N GLU A 475 33.34 11.33 -5.38
CA GLU A 475 33.27 12.77 -5.11
C GLU A 475 33.05 13.06 -3.62
N THR A 476 32.08 12.39 -2.99
CA THR A 476 31.78 12.57 -1.57
C THR A 476 32.87 12.02 -0.65
N SER A 477 33.60 10.98 -1.07
CA SER A 477 34.75 10.47 -0.31
C SER A 477 35.88 11.49 -0.15
N ASN A 478 36.01 12.44 -1.09
CA ASN A 478 36.98 13.54 -1.00
C ASN A 478 36.52 14.65 -0.06
N SER A 479 35.21 14.85 0.08
CA SER A 479 34.62 15.87 0.96
C SER A 479 34.54 15.43 2.43
N GLY A 480 34.65 14.12 2.68
CA GLY A 480 34.69 13.52 4.00
C GLY A 480 33.32 13.07 4.52
N ILE A 481 33.35 12.32 5.63
CA ILE A 481 32.17 11.92 6.41
C ILE A 481 32.34 12.45 7.84
N PRO A 482 31.27 12.85 8.55
CA PRO A 482 29.85 12.74 8.19
C PRO A 482 29.40 13.74 7.11
N ASP A 483 28.33 13.40 6.39
CA ASP A 483 27.65 14.30 5.44
C ASP A 483 26.66 15.22 6.18
N GLU A 484 27.14 16.41 6.57
CA GLU A 484 26.33 17.40 7.29
C GLU A 484 25.17 17.95 6.44
N THR A 485 25.39 18.08 5.13
CA THR A 485 24.36 18.55 4.18
C THR A 485 23.22 17.55 4.09
N ALA A 486 23.51 16.26 3.94
CA ALA A 486 22.49 15.23 3.94
C ALA A 486 21.71 15.20 5.27
N ARG A 487 22.40 15.35 6.42
CA ARG A 487 21.72 15.43 7.72
C ARG A 487 20.80 16.65 7.81
N ALA A 488 21.23 17.83 7.35
CA ALA A 488 20.41 19.04 7.36
C ALA A 488 19.11 18.84 6.54
N LEU A 489 19.22 18.22 5.36
CA LEU A 489 18.06 17.88 4.53
C LEU A 489 17.11 16.89 5.20
N VAL A 490 17.62 15.96 6.04
CA VAL A 490 16.77 15.10 6.87
C VAL A 490 16.00 15.90 7.92
N LEU A 491 16.66 16.83 8.61
CA LEU A 491 16.02 17.69 9.62
C LEU A 491 14.92 18.57 9.03
N GLU A 492 15.09 19.00 7.79
CA GLU A 492 14.14 19.84 7.07
C GLU A 492 12.96 19.03 6.50
N ASN A 493 13.24 17.92 5.81
CA ASN A 493 12.26 17.25 4.95
C ASN A 493 11.67 15.97 5.54
N PHE A 494 12.39 15.29 6.44
CA PHE A 494 12.00 13.97 6.96
C PHE A 494 11.91 13.91 8.49
N ASN A 495 11.87 15.07 9.14
CA ASN A 495 11.72 15.14 10.58
C ASN A 495 10.35 14.61 11.02
N PHE A 496 10.38 13.67 11.97
CA PHE A 496 9.21 13.09 12.61
C PHE A 496 8.18 14.12 13.07
N ASN A 497 8.61 15.25 13.65
CA ASN A 497 7.70 16.30 14.07
C ASN A 497 6.89 16.89 12.91
N LEU A 498 7.50 17.02 11.72
CA LEU A 498 6.81 17.54 10.53
C LEU A 498 5.69 16.59 10.08
N ALA A 499 5.98 15.29 10.00
CA ALA A 499 4.99 14.28 9.62
C ALA A 499 3.83 14.25 10.63
N ASN A 500 4.14 14.31 11.92
CA ASN A 500 3.14 14.23 12.98
C ASN A 500 2.24 15.47 13.08
N VAL A 501 2.80 16.66 12.96
CA VAL A 501 2.01 17.91 12.94
C VAL A 501 1.07 17.88 11.74
N ARG A 502 1.53 17.43 10.57
CA ARG A 502 0.68 17.24 9.38
C ARG A 502 -0.42 16.22 9.63
N THR A 503 -0.11 15.10 10.28
CA THR A 503 -1.10 14.09 10.67
C THR A 503 -2.14 14.68 11.61
N GLN A 504 -1.74 15.31 12.72
CA GLN A 504 -2.64 15.93 13.69
C GLN A 504 -3.57 16.95 13.02
N ARG A 505 -3.01 17.80 12.15
CA ARG A 505 -3.76 18.76 11.35
C ARG A 505 -4.81 18.07 10.49
N LEU A 506 -4.41 17.04 9.73
CA LEU A 506 -5.31 16.26 8.88
C LEU A 506 -6.49 15.68 9.69
N LEU A 507 -6.22 15.15 10.89
CA LEU A 507 -7.28 14.61 11.75
C LEU A 507 -8.28 15.69 12.16
N GLN A 508 -7.79 16.84 12.65
CA GLN A 508 -8.63 17.96 13.08
C GLN A 508 -9.46 18.52 11.93
N GLU A 509 -8.83 18.80 10.79
CA GLU A 509 -9.52 19.30 9.60
C GLU A 509 -10.57 18.31 9.09
N THR A 510 -10.31 17.01 9.17
CA THR A 510 -11.27 15.98 8.74
C THR A 510 -12.50 15.98 9.65
N VAL A 511 -12.32 16.04 10.98
CA VAL A 511 -13.43 16.12 11.93
C VAL A 511 -14.22 17.42 11.72
N ALA A 512 -13.55 18.55 11.53
CA ALA A 512 -14.19 19.84 11.27
C ALA A 512 -15.02 19.83 9.97
N ARG A 513 -14.44 19.34 8.86
CA ARG A 513 -15.14 19.19 7.56
C ARG A 513 -16.36 18.28 7.68
N TRP A 514 -16.23 17.16 8.40
CA TRP A 514 -17.34 16.24 8.65
C TRP A 514 -18.46 16.88 9.46
N GLY A 515 -18.14 17.63 10.53
CA GLY A 515 -19.16 18.36 11.30
C GLY A 515 -19.90 19.40 10.46
N ALA A 516 -19.18 20.14 9.61
CA ALA A 516 -19.78 21.14 8.73
C ALA A 516 -20.75 20.54 7.69
N SER A 517 -20.44 19.35 7.15
CA SER A 517 -21.30 18.68 6.17
C SER A 517 -22.60 18.14 6.78
N LEU A 518 -22.59 17.78 8.06
CA LEU A 518 -23.82 17.40 8.80
C LEU A 518 -24.75 18.60 8.99
N ASN A 519 -24.20 19.78 9.28
CA ASN A 519 -24.97 21.00 9.52
C ASN A 519 -25.63 21.56 8.24
N HIS A 520 -24.97 21.43 7.08
CA HIS A 520 -25.52 21.89 5.79
C HIS A 520 -26.68 21.02 5.26
N ASN A 521 -26.83 19.80 5.77
CA ASN A 521 -27.89 18.86 5.36
C ASN A 521 -29.12 18.89 6.29
N MET A 522 -29.18 19.79 7.27
CA MET A 522 -30.40 20.03 8.04
C MET A 522 -31.33 20.97 7.25
N PRO A 523 -32.58 20.57 6.93
CA PRO A 523 -33.53 21.49 6.32
C PRO A 523 -33.73 22.70 7.25
N ASN A 524 -33.62 23.89 6.68
CA ASN A 524 -33.74 25.16 7.37
C ASN A 524 -35.17 25.28 7.94
N THR A 525 -35.39 24.80 9.17
CA THR A 525 -36.63 24.95 9.92
C THR A 525 -36.59 26.30 10.66
N ALA A 526 -36.36 27.38 9.93
CA ALA A 526 -36.54 28.73 10.43
C ALA A 526 -37.96 29.18 10.06
N GLY A 527 -38.75 29.53 11.09
CA GLY A 527 -40.19 29.66 11.06
C GLY A 527 -40.78 30.61 10.02
N ASN A 528 -41.81 30.13 9.33
CA ASN A 528 -42.93 30.99 8.95
C ASN A 528 -43.76 31.22 10.22
N SER A 529 -43.43 32.26 10.98
CA SER A 529 -44.39 32.87 11.88
C SER A 529 -45.30 33.75 11.00
N ALA A 530 -46.45 33.20 10.63
CA ALA A 530 -47.55 33.99 10.12
C ALA A 530 -47.94 35.02 11.20
N THR A 531 -47.71 36.30 10.91
CA THR A 531 -48.38 37.40 11.60
C THR A 531 -49.82 37.42 11.09
N ASP A 532 -50.69 36.75 11.84
CA ASP A 532 -52.11 37.07 11.89
C ASP A 532 -52.25 38.24 12.87
N GLU A 533 -52.53 39.45 12.38
CA GLU A 533 -53.25 40.46 13.16
C GLU A 533 -54.13 41.29 12.21
N SER A 534 -55.34 41.52 12.71
CA SER A 534 -56.55 42.12 12.15
C SER A 534 -56.43 43.53 11.57
#